data_AF-A0AAN7CR17-F1
#
_entry.id   AF-A0AAN7CR17-F1
#
_cell.length_a   1.000
_cell.length_b   1.000
_cell.length_c   1.000
_cell.angle_alpha   90.00
_cell.angle_beta   90.00
_cell.angle_gamma   90.00
#
_symmetry.space_group_name_H-M   'P 1'
#
loop_
_entity.id
_entity.type
_entity.pdbx_description
1 polymer ?
#
loop_
_entity_poly.entity_id
_entity_poly.type
_entity_poly.pdbx_seq_one_letter_code
_entity_poly.pdbx_strand_id
1 'polypeptide(L)'
;MLAKKRKEAKTEKKEGDDGSDDGTPMGSSNVTPVPYQPGRSLELQIIRCCGNLPLSQSVTARILKVLSMTMSPVMEVSIKTLSGSEFRAVLKLYDRCFGRNLREIRRKHTPHTAADEVAFQSFVRRGKMAPFLRVLEHDKKTADVPVQSYRYHDSTVEGKAKFEAALWQECIEHFECETEVYARLEDLQGKLIPYMYAHVCVVPSDLNIPAELLQSQTAPYFEIRGVLLEVVDGYRLWDIATSQAAPADPKQWPAIIQTAVDAAHQINKRGILMEDCAPRNVIVDTRLQKPFIIDFAQCLFKDKMIRRWLENGYADDDDDWVPEGEYWERARQHANPGAIGAVMRTQLLQQKGIKLDVKFPDYYAIIEEVERAGREDRQR
;
A
#
# COMPACT_ATOMS: atom_id res chain seq x y z
N MET A 1 -49.04 34.39 -27.22
CA MET A 1 -49.55 33.01 -27.37
C MET A 1 -48.82 32.14 -26.34
N LEU A 2 -49.39 32.03 -25.14
CA LEU A 2 -50.30 30.96 -24.69
C LEU A 2 -49.56 29.68 -24.28
N ALA A 3 -49.69 29.41 -22.98
CA ALA A 3 -49.14 28.32 -22.20
C ALA A 3 -49.72 26.93 -22.54
N LYS A 4 -48.98 25.88 -22.14
CA LYS A 4 -49.49 24.61 -21.56
C LYS A 4 -48.28 23.81 -21.05
N LYS A 5 -48.12 23.59 -19.73
CA LYS A 5 -48.66 22.44 -18.93
C LYS A 5 -48.18 21.08 -19.49
N ARG A 6 -47.69 20.11 -18.72
CA ARG A 6 -48.08 19.73 -17.36
C ARG A 6 -47.11 18.69 -16.75
N LYS A 7 -46.98 18.75 -15.42
CA LYS A 7 -46.54 17.72 -14.46
C LYS A 7 -47.48 16.50 -14.43
N GLU A 8 -46.96 15.35 -13.95
CA GLU A 8 -47.50 14.34 -12.99
C GLU A 8 -46.85 12.96 -13.32
N ALA A 9 -46.05 12.27 -12.50
CA ALA A 9 -46.15 11.76 -11.12
C ALA A 9 -47.20 10.65 -10.91
N LYS A 10 -46.73 9.41 -10.65
CA LYS A 10 -47.17 8.42 -9.62
C LYS A 10 -46.75 6.98 -10.01
N THR A 11 -45.92 6.31 -9.19
CA THR A 11 -46.24 5.20 -8.22
C THR A 11 -46.64 3.89 -8.94
N GLU A 12 -46.27 2.65 -8.60
CA GLU A 12 -45.92 1.98 -7.34
C GLU A 12 -45.64 0.49 -7.71
N LYS A 13 -44.67 -0.20 -7.09
CA LYS A 13 -44.84 -1.54 -6.47
C LYS A 13 -43.53 -2.11 -5.94
N LYS A 14 -43.46 -2.18 -4.60
CA LYS A 14 -42.72 -3.19 -3.86
C LYS A 14 -43.56 -4.47 -3.85
N GLU A 15 -42.94 -5.61 -4.16
CA GLU A 15 -43.41 -6.92 -3.70
C GLU A 15 -42.26 -7.54 -2.91
N GLY A 16 -42.60 -7.98 -1.69
CA GLY A 16 -41.72 -8.71 -0.81
C GLY A 16 -41.71 -10.20 -1.15
N ASP A 17 -40.70 -10.89 -0.68
CA ASP A 17 -40.67 -12.34 -0.63
C ASP A 17 -40.13 -12.76 0.74
N ASP A 18 -40.89 -13.61 1.40
CA ASP A 18 -40.76 -14.05 2.79
C ASP A 18 -40.64 -15.57 2.78
N GLY A 19 -39.55 -16.11 3.33
CA GLY A 19 -39.47 -17.43 3.95
C GLY A 19 -39.43 -18.70 3.07
N SER A 20 -38.27 -19.35 3.02
CA SER A 20 -38.18 -20.76 3.44
C SER A 20 -36.74 -21.12 3.84
N ASP A 21 -36.63 -21.37 5.15
CA ASP A 21 -35.54 -22.00 5.87
C ASP A 21 -35.55 -23.50 5.53
N ASP A 22 -34.50 -23.98 4.86
CA ASP A 22 -34.26 -25.42 4.75
C ASP A 22 -32.79 -25.68 5.10
N GLY A 23 -32.61 -26.11 6.34
CA GLY A 23 -31.33 -26.41 6.95
C GLY A 23 -30.62 -27.53 6.19
N THR A 24 -29.53 -27.16 5.51
CA THR A 24 -28.46 -28.10 5.15
C THR A 24 -27.20 -27.66 5.89
N PRO A 25 -26.49 -28.54 6.62
CA PRO A 25 -25.41 -28.12 7.51
C PRO A 25 -24.29 -27.47 6.69
N MET A 26 -23.98 -26.21 7.00
CA MET A 26 -22.81 -25.52 6.46
C MET A 26 -21.56 -26.36 6.74
N GLY A 27 -21.02 -26.93 5.66
CA GLY A 27 -19.71 -27.57 5.67
C GLY A 27 -18.67 -26.60 6.23
N SER A 28 -17.76 -27.14 7.04
CA SER A 28 -16.59 -26.44 7.58
C SER A 28 -15.98 -25.52 6.52
N SER A 29 -15.77 -24.25 6.84
CA SER A 29 -15.19 -23.31 5.89
C SER A 29 -13.81 -23.81 5.44
N ASN A 30 -13.66 -24.16 4.16
CA ASN A 30 -12.38 -24.53 3.51
C ASN A 30 -11.39 -23.34 3.40
N VAL A 31 -11.57 -22.31 4.23
CA VAL A 31 -10.78 -21.08 4.23
C VAL A 31 -9.46 -21.35 4.92
N THR A 32 -8.37 -20.89 4.32
CA THR A 32 -7.03 -21.02 4.91
C THR A 32 -6.98 -20.27 6.25
N PRO A 33 -6.63 -20.92 7.37
CA PRO A 33 -6.51 -20.26 8.66
C PRO A 33 -5.47 -19.14 8.63
N VAL A 34 -5.77 -18.01 9.26
CA VAL A 34 -4.85 -16.87 9.35
C VAL A 34 -3.73 -17.18 10.37
N PRO A 35 -2.46 -17.27 9.96
CA PRO A 35 -1.36 -17.64 10.85
C PRO A 35 -0.91 -16.49 11.77
N TYR A 36 -1.27 -15.25 11.42
CA TYR A 36 -0.83 -14.04 12.09
C TYR A 36 -1.69 -13.72 13.32
N GLN A 37 -1.41 -14.40 14.43
CA GLN A 37 -2.13 -14.21 15.69
C GLN A 37 -1.19 -13.78 16.83
N PRO A 38 -1.63 -12.90 17.75
CA PRO A 38 -0.86 -12.55 18.93
C PRO A 38 -0.37 -13.81 19.69
N GLY A 39 0.89 -13.78 20.13
CA GLY A 39 1.55 -14.89 20.81
C GLY A 39 2.17 -15.94 19.90
N ARG A 40 1.80 -16.00 18.61
CA ARG A 40 2.49 -16.86 17.63
C ARG A 40 3.87 -16.31 17.29
N SER A 41 4.76 -17.20 16.91
CA SER A 41 6.10 -16.84 16.42
C SER A 41 6.22 -17.20 14.95
N LEU A 42 6.98 -16.40 14.21
CA LEU A 42 7.33 -16.61 12.82
C LEU A 42 8.84 -16.73 12.71
N GLU A 43 9.32 -17.72 11.96
CA GLU A 43 10.73 -17.78 11.61
C GLU A 43 10.98 -16.90 10.39
N LEU A 44 11.88 -15.93 10.55
CA LEU A 44 12.24 -14.97 9.51
C LEU A 44 13.69 -15.19 9.10
N GLN A 45 13.93 -15.16 7.80
CA GLN A 45 15.25 -14.99 7.22
C GLN A 45 15.48 -13.51 6.91
N ILE A 46 16.58 -12.95 7.39
CA ILE A 46 17.03 -11.62 7.02
C ILE A 46 17.68 -11.69 5.64
N ILE A 47 17.04 -11.07 4.64
CA ILE A 47 17.57 -11.00 3.27
C ILE A 47 18.60 -9.86 3.17
N ARG A 48 18.31 -8.73 3.81
CA ARG A 48 19.15 -7.53 3.79
C ARG A 48 18.97 -6.74 5.09
N CYS A 49 20.07 -6.33 5.71
CA CYS A 49 20.06 -5.35 6.78
C CYS A 49 20.14 -3.94 6.19
N CYS A 50 19.30 -3.02 6.68
CA CYS A 50 19.23 -1.62 6.23
C CYS A 50 19.71 -0.64 7.32
N GLY A 51 20.20 -1.14 8.45
CA GLY A 51 20.77 -0.35 9.54
C GLY A 51 21.71 -1.18 10.43
N ASN A 52 22.17 -0.58 11.52
CA ASN A 52 23.19 -1.17 12.42
C ASN A 52 22.62 -2.11 13.49
N LEU A 53 21.40 -2.61 13.32
CA LEU A 53 20.81 -3.55 14.29
C LEU A 53 21.54 -4.90 14.20
N PRO A 54 22.04 -5.45 15.32
CA PRO A 54 22.76 -6.73 15.35
C PRO A 54 21.77 -7.89 15.25
N LEU A 55 21.17 -8.06 14.07
CA LEU A 55 20.28 -9.17 13.74
C LEU A 55 21.08 -10.35 13.22
N SER A 56 20.74 -11.53 13.70
CA SER A 56 21.17 -12.80 13.09
C SER A 56 20.58 -12.93 11.68
N GLN A 57 21.21 -13.77 10.84
CA GLN A 57 20.67 -14.09 9.51
C GLN A 57 19.28 -14.72 9.56
N SER A 58 18.94 -15.40 10.66
CA SER A 58 17.60 -15.91 10.94
C SER A 58 17.18 -15.48 12.33
N VAL A 59 15.93 -15.03 12.46
CA VAL A 59 15.36 -14.52 13.71
C VAL A 59 13.94 -15.05 13.90
N THR A 60 13.62 -15.40 15.15
CA THR A 60 12.25 -15.69 15.56
C THR A 60 11.56 -14.38 15.95
N ALA A 61 10.47 -14.05 15.25
CA ALA A 61 9.65 -12.87 15.54
C ALA A 61 8.35 -13.30 16.25
N ARG A 62 8.16 -12.88 17.51
CA ARG A 62 6.93 -13.14 18.26
C ARG A 62 5.92 -12.03 18.00
N ILE A 63 4.75 -12.37 17.48
CA ILE A 63 3.65 -11.44 17.21
C ILE A 63 3.10 -10.93 18.53
N LEU A 64 3.15 -9.61 18.74
CA LEU A 64 2.58 -8.94 19.90
C LEU A 64 1.13 -8.52 19.64
N LYS A 65 0.87 -7.94 18.46
CA LYS A 65 -0.46 -7.54 18.00
C LYS A 65 -0.51 -7.46 16.48
N VAL A 66 -1.71 -7.64 15.93
CA VAL A 66 -2.00 -7.37 14.52
C VAL A 66 -2.44 -5.91 14.39
N LEU A 67 -1.77 -5.16 13.53
CA LEU A 67 -2.03 -3.74 13.28
C LEU A 67 -3.00 -3.55 12.10
N SER A 68 -2.84 -4.32 11.02
CA SER A 68 -3.69 -4.26 9.83
C SER A 68 -3.64 -5.56 9.04
N MET A 69 -4.68 -5.81 8.23
CA MET A 69 -4.75 -6.88 7.23
C MET A 69 -5.46 -6.41 5.95
N THR A 70 -5.26 -5.15 5.54
CA THR A 70 -5.95 -4.56 4.37
C THR A 70 -5.35 -5.06 3.05
N MET A 71 -4.16 -4.59 2.69
CA MET A 71 -3.40 -5.05 1.51
C MET A 71 -2.33 -6.08 1.87
N SER A 72 -1.86 -6.05 3.12
CA SER A 72 -0.82 -6.92 3.66
C SER A 72 -1.08 -7.16 5.15
N PRO A 73 -0.67 -8.29 5.71
CA PRO A 73 -0.54 -8.47 7.15
C PRO A 73 0.53 -7.54 7.72
N VAL A 74 0.12 -6.70 8.65
CA VAL A 74 1.01 -5.79 9.40
C VAL A 74 0.87 -6.12 10.88
N MET A 75 1.99 -6.42 11.53
CA MET A 75 2.03 -6.81 12.94
C MET A 75 3.08 -6.01 13.67
N GLU A 76 2.87 -5.80 14.97
CA GLU A 76 3.98 -5.47 15.86
C GLU A 76 4.57 -6.77 16.40
N VAL A 77 5.90 -6.91 16.34
CA VAL A 77 6.64 -8.10 16.75
C VAL A 77 7.72 -7.76 17.77
N SER A 78 8.05 -8.71 18.65
CA SER A 78 9.28 -8.71 19.45
C SER A 78 10.28 -9.68 18.84
N ILE A 79 11.52 -9.23 18.67
CA ILE A 79 12.64 -10.02 18.14
C ILE A 79 13.79 -9.95 19.13
N LYS A 80 14.43 -11.10 19.40
CA LYS A 80 15.66 -11.17 20.20
C LYS A 80 16.87 -10.88 19.32
N THR A 81 17.71 -9.95 19.76
CA THR A 81 18.99 -9.63 19.11
C THR A 81 20.07 -10.64 19.52
N LEU A 82 21.23 -10.57 18.86
CA LEU A 82 22.40 -11.38 19.21
C LEU A 82 22.87 -11.21 20.67
N SER A 83 22.63 -10.05 21.29
CA SER A 83 22.99 -9.82 22.69
C SER A 83 21.95 -10.35 23.69
N GLY A 84 20.85 -10.94 23.18
CA GLY A 84 19.73 -11.42 23.99
C GLY A 84 18.73 -10.34 24.37
N SER A 85 18.95 -9.07 23.98
CA SER A 85 17.95 -8.02 24.18
C SER A 85 16.75 -8.22 23.25
N GLU A 86 15.55 -7.91 23.73
CA GLU A 86 14.37 -7.84 22.87
C GLU A 86 14.22 -6.43 22.30
N PHE A 87 13.89 -6.33 21.01
CA PHE A 87 13.48 -5.08 20.40
C PHE A 87 12.15 -5.25 19.67
N ARG A 88 11.35 -4.19 19.67
CA ARG A 88 10.05 -4.13 19.00
C ARG A 88 10.23 -3.62 17.57
N ALA A 89 9.53 -4.24 16.63
CA ALA A 89 9.49 -3.82 15.23
C ALA A 89 8.07 -3.93 14.67
N VAL A 90 7.77 -3.18 13.61
CA VAL A 90 6.64 -3.46 12.74
C VAL A 90 7.11 -4.45 11.68
N LEU A 91 6.43 -5.59 11.58
CA LEU A 91 6.61 -6.56 10.51
C LEU A 91 5.45 -6.40 9.53
N LYS A 92 5.77 -6.08 8.27
CA LYS A 92 4.81 -6.08 7.16
C LYS A 92 5.19 -7.17 6.19
N LEU A 93 4.25 -8.09 5.92
CA LEU A 93 4.44 -9.22 5.01
C LEU A 93 3.59 -9.03 3.76
N TYR A 94 4.11 -9.38 2.59
CA TYR A 94 3.36 -9.36 1.33
C TYR A 94 2.96 -10.79 0.99
N ASP A 95 1.97 -11.29 1.71
CA ASP A 95 1.42 -12.62 1.53
C ASP A 95 0.15 -12.57 0.67
N ARG A 96 0.19 -13.17 -0.53
CA ARG A 96 -0.96 -13.24 -1.45
C ARG A 96 -2.19 -13.92 -0.84
N CYS A 97 -2.01 -14.77 0.16
CA CYS A 97 -3.09 -15.52 0.80
C CYS A 97 -3.92 -14.63 1.73
N PHE A 98 -3.33 -13.53 2.22
CA PHE A 98 -3.93 -12.72 3.28
C PHE A 98 -3.91 -11.23 2.97
N GLY A 99 -5.09 -10.66 2.84
CA GLY A 99 -5.30 -9.23 2.66
C GLY A 99 -6.76 -9.01 2.27
N ARG A 100 -7.50 -8.27 3.11
CA ARG A 100 -8.94 -8.06 2.91
C ARG A 100 -9.22 -7.39 1.57
N ASN A 101 -8.51 -6.30 1.29
CA ASN A 101 -8.66 -5.47 0.10
C ASN A 101 -7.83 -6.03 -1.07
N LEU A 102 -6.66 -6.61 -0.78
CA LEU A 102 -5.85 -7.31 -1.78
C LEU A 102 -6.67 -8.38 -2.51
N ARG A 103 -7.49 -9.13 -1.76
CA ARG A 103 -8.35 -10.20 -2.30
C ARG A 103 -9.79 -9.75 -2.55
N GLU A 104 -10.00 -8.46 -2.83
CA GLU A 104 -11.32 -7.93 -3.15
C GLU A 104 -11.69 -8.18 -4.61
N ILE A 105 -12.82 -8.85 -4.83
CA ILE A 105 -13.39 -9.07 -6.16
C ILE A 105 -14.76 -8.41 -6.19
N ARG A 106 -14.94 -7.40 -7.04
CA ARG A 106 -16.20 -6.66 -7.18
C ARG A 106 -16.75 -6.18 -5.82
N ARG A 107 -15.90 -5.58 -4.98
CA ARG A 107 -16.24 -5.08 -3.63
C ARG A 107 -16.59 -6.15 -2.59
N LYS A 108 -16.29 -7.42 -2.88
CA LYS A 108 -16.47 -8.52 -1.94
C LYS A 108 -15.12 -9.17 -1.65
N HIS A 109 -14.81 -9.30 -0.37
CA HIS A 109 -13.64 -10.06 0.05
C HIS A 109 -13.78 -11.53 -0.36
N THR A 110 -12.74 -12.06 -1.02
CA THR A 110 -12.65 -13.47 -1.45
C THR A 110 -11.52 -14.15 -0.67
N PRO A 111 -11.83 -14.82 0.46
CA PRO A 111 -10.82 -15.48 1.28
C PRO A 111 -10.05 -16.53 0.48
N HIS A 112 -8.77 -16.69 0.79
CA HIS A 112 -7.97 -17.78 0.24
C HIS A 112 -8.44 -19.14 0.80
N THR A 113 -8.45 -20.16 -0.04
CA THR A 113 -8.84 -21.52 0.31
C THR A 113 -7.74 -22.52 -0.02
N ALA A 114 -7.79 -23.71 0.59
CA ALA A 114 -6.89 -24.81 0.23
C ALA A 114 -6.99 -25.21 -1.26
N ALA A 115 -8.16 -25.03 -1.87
CA ALA A 115 -8.35 -25.31 -3.30
C ALA A 115 -7.60 -24.30 -4.19
N ASP A 116 -7.52 -23.03 -3.77
CA ASP A 116 -6.78 -22.00 -4.49
C ASP A 116 -5.27 -22.28 -4.43
N GLU A 117 -4.78 -22.69 -3.27
CA GLU A 117 -3.39 -23.12 -3.09
C GLU A 117 -3.03 -24.30 -4.00
N VAL A 118 -3.86 -25.34 -4.03
CA VAL A 118 -3.66 -26.51 -4.91
C VAL A 118 -3.67 -26.09 -6.38
N ALA A 119 -4.56 -25.19 -6.78
CA ALA A 119 -4.62 -24.67 -8.15
C ALA A 119 -3.34 -23.91 -8.52
N PHE A 120 -2.87 -23.03 -7.64
CA PHE A 120 -1.63 -22.27 -7.82
C PHE A 120 -0.40 -23.18 -7.90
N GLN A 121 -0.23 -24.11 -6.95
CA GLN A 121 0.87 -25.08 -6.97
C GLN A 121 0.88 -25.92 -8.25
N SER A 122 -0.30 -26.36 -8.71
CA SER A 122 -0.43 -27.09 -9.97
C SER A 122 -0.03 -26.23 -11.18
N PHE A 123 -0.42 -24.96 -11.18
CA PHE A 123 -0.09 -24.00 -12.24
C PHE A 123 1.42 -23.74 -12.33
N VAL A 124 2.08 -23.55 -11.18
CA VAL A 124 3.54 -23.40 -11.09
C VAL A 124 4.25 -24.69 -11.54
N ARG A 125 3.80 -25.86 -11.06
CA ARG A 125 4.37 -27.17 -11.44
C ARG A 125 4.29 -27.43 -12.95
N ARG A 126 3.25 -26.94 -13.62
CA ARG A 126 3.10 -27.02 -15.08
C ARG A 126 3.93 -26.00 -15.86
N GLY A 127 4.75 -25.19 -15.19
CA GLY A 127 5.58 -24.16 -15.83
C GLY A 127 4.78 -22.98 -16.40
N LYS A 128 3.53 -22.77 -15.96
CA LYS A 128 2.65 -21.73 -16.52
C LYS A 128 2.90 -20.33 -15.94
N MET A 129 3.65 -20.22 -14.85
CA MET A 129 3.92 -18.95 -14.16
C MET A 129 4.63 -17.94 -15.07
N ALA A 130 5.82 -18.27 -15.57
CA ALA A 130 6.60 -17.33 -16.39
C ALA A 130 5.89 -16.89 -17.69
N PRO A 131 5.21 -17.77 -18.47
CA PRO A 131 4.37 -17.34 -19.58
C PRO A 131 3.26 -16.38 -19.16
N PHE A 132 2.59 -16.65 -18.04
CA PHE A 132 1.51 -15.79 -17.56
C PHE A 132 2.02 -14.42 -17.10
N LEU A 133 3.15 -14.35 -16.40
CA LEU A 133 3.75 -13.07 -15.99
C LEU A 133 4.09 -12.17 -17.19
N ARG A 134 4.49 -12.75 -18.34
CA ARG A 134 4.68 -11.98 -19.58
C ARG A 134 3.37 -11.41 -20.13
N VAL A 135 2.28 -12.16 -20.03
CA VAL A 135 0.94 -11.67 -20.42
C VAL A 135 0.51 -10.54 -19.49
N LEU A 136 0.63 -10.74 -18.18
CA LEU A 136 0.30 -9.73 -17.18
C LEU A 136 1.09 -8.43 -17.39
N GLU A 137 2.39 -8.53 -17.64
CA GLU A 137 3.26 -7.38 -17.93
C GLU A 137 2.84 -6.65 -19.21
N HIS A 138 2.50 -7.40 -20.27
CA HIS A 138 1.99 -6.82 -21.51
C HIS A 138 0.66 -6.09 -21.29
N ASP A 139 -0.26 -6.70 -20.55
CA ASP A 139 -1.55 -6.09 -20.21
C ASP A 139 -1.34 -4.80 -19.41
N LYS A 140 -0.44 -4.80 -18.41
CA LYS A 140 -0.11 -3.60 -17.62
C LYS A 140 0.49 -2.46 -18.45
N LYS A 141 1.26 -2.79 -19.49
CA LYS A 141 1.86 -1.80 -20.40
C LYS A 141 0.86 -1.20 -21.38
N THR A 142 -0.10 -1.99 -21.84
CA THR A 142 -1.02 -1.62 -22.92
C THR A 142 -2.38 -1.15 -22.46
N ALA A 143 -2.78 -1.42 -21.22
CA ALA A 143 -4.09 -1.02 -20.72
C ALA A 143 -4.17 0.48 -20.41
N ASP A 144 -5.27 1.10 -20.83
CA ASP A 144 -5.61 2.50 -20.50
C ASP A 144 -5.89 2.72 -19.01
N VAL A 145 -6.21 1.65 -18.28
CA VAL A 145 -6.53 1.66 -16.85
C VAL A 145 -5.70 0.63 -16.11
N PRO A 146 -5.37 0.85 -14.82
CA PRO A 146 -4.63 -0.11 -14.02
C PRO A 146 -5.21 -1.52 -14.07
N VAL A 147 -4.38 -2.49 -14.42
CA VAL A 147 -4.76 -3.90 -14.48
C VAL A 147 -4.82 -4.46 -13.08
N GLN A 148 -6.04 -4.70 -12.60
CA GLN A 148 -6.31 -5.26 -11.29
C GLN A 148 -6.28 -6.79 -11.32
N SER A 149 -5.75 -7.42 -10.27
CA SER A 149 -5.59 -8.88 -10.15
C SER A 149 -6.90 -9.64 -10.37
N TYR A 150 -8.03 -9.12 -9.88
CA TYR A 150 -9.36 -9.75 -10.05
C TYR A 150 -9.79 -9.94 -11.52
N ARG A 151 -9.16 -9.26 -12.49
CA ARG A 151 -9.45 -9.46 -13.92
C ARG A 151 -9.16 -10.88 -14.39
N TYR A 152 -8.23 -11.56 -13.73
CA TYR A 152 -7.83 -12.93 -14.06
C TYR A 152 -8.61 -13.99 -13.28
N HIS A 153 -9.52 -13.57 -12.39
CA HIS A 153 -10.33 -14.48 -11.61
C HIS A 153 -11.58 -14.93 -12.38
N ASP A 154 -11.73 -16.25 -12.51
CA ASP A 154 -12.98 -16.90 -12.94
C ASP A 154 -13.23 -18.17 -12.09
N SER A 155 -14.37 -18.84 -12.32
CA SER A 155 -14.76 -20.02 -11.53
C SER A 155 -13.96 -21.28 -11.85
N THR A 156 -13.12 -21.27 -12.87
CA THR A 156 -12.30 -22.42 -13.27
C THR A 156 -11.05 -22.55 -12.39
N VAL A 157 -10.47 -23.76 -12.35
CA VAL A 157 -9.20 -24.01 -11.67
C VAL A 157 -8.08 -23.12 -12.24
N GLU A 158 -8.11 -22.87 -13.55
CA GLU A 158 -7.09 -22.04 -14.21
C GLU A 158 -7.26 -20.56 -13.86
N GLY A 159 -8.49 -20.03 -13.84
CA GLY A 159 -8.75 -18.64 -13.43
C GLY A 159 -8.37 -18.38 -11.97
N LYS A 160 -8.67 -19.32 -11.07
CA LYS A 160 -8.20 -19.26 -9.68
C LYS A 160 -6.67 -19.20 -9.59
N ALA A 161 -5.98 -20.06 -10.34
CA ALA A 161 -4.52 -20.07 -10.34
C ALA A 161 -3.90 -18.78 -10.92
N LYS A 162 -4.49 -18.23 -11.99
CA LYS A 162 -4.07 -16.94 -12.57
C LYS A 162 -4.33 -15.78 -11.61
N PHE A 163 -5.44 -15.80 -10.88
CA PHE A 163 -5.72 -14.84 -9.83
C PHE A 163 -4.64 -14.88 -8.73
N GLU A 164 -4.30 -16.06 -8.20
CA GLU A 164 -3.20 -16.21 -7.23
C GLU A 164 -1.85 -15.75 -7.79
N ALA A 165 -1.56 -16.04 -9.06
CA ALA A 165 -0.34 -15.58 -9.72
C ALA A 165 -0.30 -14.05 -9.90
N ALA A 166 -1.43 -13.41 -10.19
CA ALA A 166 -1.54 -11.96 -10.26
C ALA A 166 -1.37 -11.32 -8.88
N LEU A 167 -1.96 -11.90 -7.83
CA LEU A 167 -1.76 -11.45 -6.45
C LEU A 167 -0.32 -11.63 -5.98
N TRP A 168 0.34 -12.73 -6.36
CA TRP A 168 1.77 -12.91 -6.10
C TRP A 168 2.59 -11.78 -6.71
N GLN A 169 2.35 -11.46 -7.98
CA GLN A 169 3.07 -10.38 -8.67
C GLN A 169 2.81 -9.02 -8.01
N GLU A 170 1.56 -8.75 -7.61
CA GLU A 170 1.19 -7.53 -6.89
C GLU A 170 1.91 -7.43 -5.52
N CYS A 171 2.01 -8.54 -4.78
CA CYS A 171 2.77 -8.60 -3.52
C CYS A 171 4.26 -8.29 -3.73
N ILE A 172 4.88 -8.81 -4.79
CA ILE A 172 6.28 -8.53 -5.14
C ILE A 172 6.45 -7.05 -5.50
N GLU A 173 5.57 -6.50 -6.34
CA GLU A 173 5.61 -5.08 -6.72
C GLU A 173 5.46 -4.15 -5.52
N HIS A 174 4.55 -4.48 -4.59
CA HIS A 174 4.39 -3.72 -3.35
C HIS A 174 5.63 -3.77 -2.45
N PHE A 175 6.27 -4.94 -2.33
CA PHE A 175 7.52 -5.09 -1.58
C PHE A 175 8.66 -4.28 -2.21
N GLU A 176 8.84 -4.38 -3.52
CA GLU A 176 9.88 -3.67 -4.25
C GLU A 176 9.66 -2.15 -4.21
N CYS A 177 8.42 -1.70 -4.39
CA CYS A 177 8.05 -0.30 -4.27
C CYS A 177 8.39 0.25 -2.88
N GLU A 178 7.95 -0.40 -1.81
CA GLU A 178 8.17 0.06 -0.45
C GLU A 178 9.68 0.10 -0.12
N THR A 179 10.41 -0.97 -0.44
CA THR A 179 11.87 -1.02 -0.17
C THR A 179 12.65 0.03 -0.97
N GLU A 180 12.25 0.33 -2.20
CA GLU A 180 12.85 1.39 -3.00
C GLU A 180 12.56 2.78 -2.44
N VAL A 181 11.35 3.03 -1.93
CA VAL A 181 11.02 4.30 -1.26
C VAL A 181 11.92 4.51 -0.05
N TYR A 182 12.06 3.52 0.84
CA TYR A 182 12.94 3.65 2.01
C TYR A 182 14.41 3.85 1.63
N ALA A 183 14.88 3.21 0.56
CA ALA A 183 16.24 3.41 0.05
C ALA A 183 16.45 4.84 -0.49
N ARG A 184 15.47 5.41 -1.20
CA ARG A 184 15.54 6.77 -1.76
C ARG A 184 15.32 7.87 -0.71
N LEU A 185 14.66 7.54 0.39
CA LEU A 185 14.32 8.46 1.49
C LEU A 185 15.16 8.22 2.74
N GLU A 186 16.37 7.67 2.60
CA GLU A 186 17.29 7.41 3.72
C GLU A 186 17.46 8.63 4.64
N ASP A 187 17.55 9.83 4.05
CA ASP A 187 17.75 11.08 4.77
C ASP A 187 16.52 11.52 5.60
N LEU A 188 15.34 10.95 5.32
CA LEU A 188 14.08 11.20 6.02
C LEU A 188 13.74 10.13 7.07
N GLN A 189 14.43 8.99 7.09
CA GLN A 189 14.18 7.93 8.07
C GLN A 189 14.45 8.42 9.50
N GLY A 190 13.58 8.06 10.44
CA GLY A 190 13.55 8.55 11.82
C GLY A 190 13.16 10.02 11.96
N LYS A 191 12.94 10.74 10.85
CA LYS A 191 12.57 12.16 10.85
C LYS A 191 11.14 12.37 10.40
N LEU A 192 10.78 11.88 9.21
CA LEU A 192 9.46 12.06 8.61
C LEU A 192 8.80 10.73 8.24
N ILE A 193 9.61 9.67 8.15
CA ILE A 193 9.19 8.29 7.93
C ILE A 193 9.91 7.39 8.95
N PRO A 194 9.37 6.22 9.31
CA PRO A 194 10.04 5.29 10.22
C PRO A 194 11.43 4.85 9.71
N TYR A 195 12.27 4.27 10.56
CA TYR A 195 13.42 3.51 10.06
C TYR A 195 12.99 2.18 9.42
N MET A 196 13.67 1.79 8.33
CA MET A 196 13.67 0.42 7.83
C MET A 196 14.87 -0.32 8.41
N TYR A 197 14.61 -1.39 9.14
CA TYR A 197 15.65 -2.19 9.76
C TYR A 197 16.16 -3.30 8.84
N ALA A 198 15.25 -3.99 8.15
CA ALA A 198 15.63 -5.12 7.30
C ALA A 198 14.56 -5.48 6.26
N HIS A 199 15.01 -6.14 5.20
CA HIS A 199 14.18 -6.95 4.32
C HIS A 199 14.18 -8.38 4.87
N VAL A 200 13.02 -9.03 4.88
CA VAL A 200 12.86 -10.37 5.44
C VAL A 200 12.06 -11.29 4.52
N CYS A 201 12.24 -12.60 4.69
CA CYS A 201 11.39 -13.63 4.12
C CYS A 201 10.91 -14.55 5.24
N VAL A 202 9.67 -15.02 5.17
CA VAL A 202 9.20 -16.11 6.05
C VAL A 202 9.88 -17.41 5.62
N VAL A 203 10.35 -18.19 6.59
CA VAL A 203 11.02 -19.47 6.31
C VAL A 203 10.02 -20.49 5.76
N PRO A 204 10.33 -21.21 4.66
CA PRO A 204 9.38 -22.13 4.01
C PRO A 204 8.87 -23.28 4.89
N SER A 205 9.59 -23.66 5.96
CA SER A 205 9.16 -24.70 6.89
C SER A 205 7.82 -24.39 7.58
N ASP A 206 7.45 -23.11 7.65
CA ASP A 206 6.16 -22.66 8.18
C ASP A 206 5.03 -22.69 7.12
N LEU A 207 5.38 -22.96 5.86
CA LEU A 207 4.47 -22.96 4.73
C LEU A 207 4.25 -24.41 4.29
N ASN A 208 2.98 -24.85 4.17
CA ASN A 208 2.63 -26.20 3.72
C ASN A 208 2.90 -26.38 2.21
N ILE A 209 4.17 -26.25 1.80
CA ILE A 209 4.60 -26.24 0.41
C ILE A 209 5.36 -27.53 0.12
N PRO A 210 4.96 -28.27 -0.93
CA PRO A 210 5.65 -29.50 -1.32
C PRO A 210 7.14 -29.26 -1.58
N ALA A 211 8.00 -30.12 -1.01
CA ALA A 211 9.46 -29.97 -1.04
C ALA A 211 10.04 -29.88 -2.45
N GLU A 212 9.40 -30.53 -3.44
CA GLU A 212 9.84 -30.48 -4.84
C GLU A 212 9.72 -29.08 -5.46
N LEU A 213 8.80 -28.24 -4.96
CA LEU A 213 8.62 -26.88 -5.45
C LEU A 213 9.62 -25.90 -4.82
N LEU A 214 10.15 -26.24 -3.65
CA LEU A 214 11.14 -25.44 -2.91
C LEU A 214 12.59 -25.71 -3.33
N GLN A 215 12.86 -26.85 -3.99
CA GLN A 215 14.20 -27.24 -4.46
C GLN A 215 14.45 -26.93 -5.94
N SER A 216 13.48 -26.31 -6.61
CA SER A 216 13.56 -26.02 -8.05
C SER A 216 13.60 -24.51 -8.32
N GLN A 217 13.73 -24.14 -9.60
CA GLN A 217 13.65 -22.74 -10.05
C GLN A 217 12.30 -22.06 -9.71
N THR A 218 11.31 -22.80 -9.21
CA THR A 218 10.00 -22.26 -8.82
C THR A 218 9.93 -21.75 -7.39
N ALA A 219 10.95 -21.99 -6.55
CA ALA A 219 10.95 -21.58 -5.15
C ALA A 219 10.59 -20.10 -4.91
N PRO A 220 11.04 -19.13 -5.75
CA PRO A 220 10.68 -17.72 -5.56
C PRO A 220 9.17 -17.42 -5.63
N TYR A 221 8.37 -18.26 -6.29
CA TYR A 221 6.91 -18.09 -6.39
C TYR A 221 6.17 -18.38 -5.08
N PHE A 222 6.89 -18.87 -4.09
CA PHE A 222 6.38 -19.30 -2.79
C PHE A 222 6.96 -18.50 -1.63
N GLU A 223 7.89 -17.57 -1.91
CA GLU A 223 8.45 -16.68 -0.90
C GLU A 223 7.40 -15.68 -0.42
N ILE A 224 7.31 -15.52 0.91
CA ILE A 224 6.56 -14.42 1.53
C ILE A 224 7.59 -13.41 2.00
N ARG A 225 7.76 -12.36 1.20
CA ARG A 225 8.68 -11.25 1.49
C ARG A 225 8.04 -10.26 2.44
N GLY A 226 8.87 -9.49 3.13
CA GLY A 226 8.40 -8.47 4.04
C GLY A 226 9.50 -7.52 4.48
N VAL A 227 9.10 -6.55 5.29
CA VAL A 227 9.99 -5.52 5.85
C VAL A 227 9.83 -5.43 7.36
N LEU A 228 10.95 -5.18 8.04
CA LEU A 228 10.99 -4.79 9.45
C LEU A 228 11.20 -3.28 9.53
N LEU A 229 10.28 -2.59 10.21
CA LEU A 229 10.27 -1.14 10.37
C LEU A 229 10.28 -0.75 11.85
N GLU A 230 10.65 0.49 12.12
CA GLU A 230 10.53 1.14 13.43
C GLU A 230 9.07 1.16 13.90
N VAL A 231 8.87 0.89 15.20
CA VAL A 231 7.59 1.11 15.85
C VAL A 231 7.49 2.57 16.26
N VAL A 232 6.51 3.27 15.71
CA VAL A 232 6.11 4.60 16.19
C VAL A 232 4.97 4.43 17.19
N ASP A 233 5.26 4.65 18.47
CA ASP A 233 4.26 4.55 19.55
C ASP A 233 3.32 5.77 19.51
N GLY A 234 2.27 5.65 18.69
CA GLY A 234 1.45 6.78 18.31
C GLY A 234 -0.01 6.46 18.03
N TYR A 235 -0.72 7.49 17.56
CA TYR A 235 -2.08 7.40 17.08
C TYR A 235 -2.14 7.87 15.62
N ARG A 236 -3.14 7.41 14.85
CA ARG A 236 -3.29 7.89 13.45
C ARG A 236 -3.71 9.35 13.43
N LEU A 237 -3.17 10.14 12.51
CA LEU A 237 -3.56 11.55 12.38
C LEU A 237 -5.07 11.70 12.13
N TRP A 238 -5.66 10.76 11.40
CA TRP A 238 -7.11 10.65 11.23
C TRP A 238 -7.91 10.63 12.55
N ASP A 239 -7.32 10.06 13.61
CA ASP A 239 -7.94 9.88 14.92
C ASP A 239 -7.60 11.03 15.90
N ILE A 240 -6.95 12.12 15.46
CA ILE A 240 -6.48 13.20 16.35
C ILE A 240 -7.58 13.81 17.24
N ALA A 241 -8.82 13.86 16.73
CA ALA A 241 -9.96 14.47 17.44
C ALA A 241 -10.60 13.56 18.50
N THR A 242 -10.26 12.27 18.49
CA THR A 242 -10.86 11.21 19.32
C THR A 242 -9.82 10.43 20.13
N SER A 243 -8.55 10.52 19.76
CA SER A 243 -7.44 9.88 20.46
C SER A 243 -7.19 10.52 21.82
N GLN A 244 -7.09 9.69 22.86
CA GLN A 244 -6.68 10.11 24.19
C GLN A 244 -5.20 10.50 24.28
N ALA A 245 -4.40 10.06 23.30
CA ALA A 245 -2.97 10.37 23.20
C ALA A 245 -2.69 11.68 22.43
N ALA A 246 -3.70 12.27 21.82
CA ALA A 246 -3.58 13.58 21.16
C ALA A 246 -3.52 14.72 22.18
N PRO A 247 -2.99 15.90 21.81
CA PRO A 247 -2.96 17.04 22.71
C PRO A 247 -4.39 17.44 23.11
N ALA A 248 -4.61 17.61 24.42
CA ALA A 248 -5.91 17.96 24.96
C ALA A 248 -6.39 19.36 24.50
N ASP A 249 -5.46 20.27 24.20
CA ASP A 249 -5.75 21.58 23.62
C ASP A 249 -5.79 21.50 22.08
N PRO A 250 -6.97 21.68 21.44
CA PRO A 250 -7.10 21.61 20.00
C PRO A 250 -6.30 22.68 19.24
N LYS A 251 -5.83 23.74 19.91
CA LYS A 251 -4.96 24.76 19.29
C LYS A 251 -3.60 24.21 18.85
N GLN A 252 -3.19 23.05 19.35
CA GLN A 252 -1.93 22.39 18.97
C GLN A 252 -2.07 21.55 17.69
N TRP A 253 -3.29 21.10 17.35
CA TRP A 253 -3.52 20.22 16.21
C TRP A 253 -3.13 20.82 14.85
N PRO A 254 -3.35 22.12 14.56
CA PRO A 254 -2.92 22.71 13.28
C PRO A 254 -1.42 22.53 13.01
N ALA A 255 -0.55 22.65 14.02
CA ALA A 255 0.90 22.50 13.85
C ALA A 255 1.29 21.06 13.49
N ILE A 256 0.64 20.08 14.12
CA ILE A 256 0.86 18.65 13.83
C ILE A 256 0.43 18.34 12.40
N ILE A 257 -0.75 18.83 12.00
CA ILE A 257 -1.29 18.63 10.66
C ILE A 257 -0.41 19.31 9.60
N GLN A 258 0.04 20.55 9.86
CA GLN A 258 0.96 21.25 8.97
C GLN A 258 2.26 20.47 8.80
N THR A 259 2.83 19.92 9.88
CA THR A 259 4.06 19.12 9.80
C THR A 259 3.86 17.86 8.94
N ALA A 260 2.70 17.23 8.98
CA ALA A 260 2.38 16.09 8.11
C ALA A 260 2.23 16.50 6.63
N VAL A 261 1.62 17.66 6.37
CA VAL A 261 1.49 18.26 5.03
C VAL A 261 2.86 18.59 4.44
N ASP A 262 3.73 19.20 5.24
CA ASP A 262 5.10 19.53 4.85
C ASP A 262 5.91 18.25 4.61
N ALA A 263 5.72 17.21 5.43
CA ALA A 263 6.38 15.92 5.24
C ALA A 263 6.01 15.28 3.89
N ALA A 264 4.73 15.29 3.52
CA ALA A 264 4.30 14.78 2.22
C ALA A 264 4.94 15.57 1.06
N HIS A 265 5.04 16.90 1.20
CA HIS A 265 5.73 17.70 0.19
C HIS A 265 7.24 17.40 0.10
N GLN A 266 7.91 17.14 1.24
CA GLN A 266 9.31 16.74 1.25
C GLN A 266 9.57 15.41 0.53
N ILE A 267 8.60 14.49 0.58
CA ILE A 267 8.63 13.23 -0.19
C ILE A 267 8.48 13.53 -1.68
N ASN A 268 7.51 14.36 -2.07
CA ASN A 268 7.33 14.81 -3.46
C ASN A 268 8.59 15.47 -4.02
N LYS A 269 9.29 16.30 -3.23
CA LYS A 269 10.55 16.94 -3.64
C LYS A 269 11.68 15.95 -3.95
N ARG A 270 11.63 14.74 -3.40
CA ARG A 270 12.60 13.65 -3.66
C ARG A 270 12.19 12.76 -4.83
N GLY A 271 11.19 13.18 -5.61
CA GLY A 271 10.76 12.46 -6.81
C GLY A 271 9.86 11.27 -6.53
N ILE A 272 9.14 11.26 -5.41
CA ILE A 272 8.25 10.17 -5.01
C ILE A 272 6.84 10.73 -4.83
N LEU A 273 5.86 10.17 -5.54
CA LEU A 273 4.43 10.46 -5.33
C LEU A 273 3.78 9.25 -4.66
N MET A 274 3.09 9.49 -3.55
CA MET A 274 2.35 8.44 -2.83
C MET A 274 0.95 8.32 -3.43
N GLU A 275 0.61 7.14 -3.94
CA GLU A 275 -0.74 6.93 -4.50
C GLU A 275 -1.79 6.81 -3.40
N ASP A 276 -1.42 6.21 -2.25
CA ASP A 276 -2.29 6.12 -1.07
C ASP A 276 -1.94 7.13 0.04
N CYS A 277 -1.76 8.41 -0.32
CA CYS A 277 -1.53 9.46 0.66
C CYS A 277 -2.84 9.84 1.39
N ALA A 278 -2.90 9.65 2.71
CA ALA A 278 -4.06 10.04 3.52
C ALA A 278 -3.71 10.15 5.02
N PRO A 279 -4.51 10.85 5.85
CA PRO A 279 -4.23 10.98 7.29
C PRO A 279 -4.27 9.65 8.07
N ARG A 280 -4.90 8.61 7.51
CA ARG A 280 -4.88 7.26 8.11
C ARG A 280 -3.52 6.56 7.98
N ASN A 281 -2.70 6.99 7.02
CA ASN A 281 -1.34 6.52 6.76
C ASN A 281 -0.29 7.48 7.36
N VAL A 282 -0.69 8.24 8.39
CA VAL A 282 0.20 9.09 9.19
C VAL A 282 0.05 8.70 10.65
N ILE A 283 1.13 8.30 11.29
CA ILE A 283 1.18 8.03 12.73
C ILE A 283 1.82 9.22 13.44
N VAL A 284 1.15 9.76 14.45
CA VAL A 284 1.67 10.82 15.30
C VAL A 284 2.25 10.19 16.55
N ASP A 285 3.56 10.33 16.75
CA ASP A 285 4.26 9.87 17.95
C ASP A 285 3.67 10.53 19.20
N THR A 286 3.33 9.74 20.21
CA THR A 286 2.62 10.24 21.40
C THR A 286 3.47 11.17 22.25
N ARG A 287 4.80 10.97 22.26
CA ARG A 287 5.70 11.72 23.14
C ARG A 287 6.10 13.06 22.53
N LEU A 288 6.44 13.08 21.26
CA LEU A 288 6.94 14.23 20.53
C LEU A 288 5.84 14.94 19.72
N GLN A 289 4.66 14.32 19.61
CA GLN A 289 3.54 14.81 18.80
C GLN A 289 3.94 15.05 17.34
N LYS A 290 4.85 14.20 16.86
CA LYS A 290 5.50 14.33 15.57
C LYS A 290 4.89 13.33 14.59
N PRO A 291 4.42 13.76 13.41
CA PRO A 291 3.87 12.85 12.41
C PRO A 291 4.98 12.10 11.66
N PHE A 292 4.69 10.84 11.36
CA PHE A 292 5.46 9.95 10.50
C PHE A 292 4.55 9.38 9.43
N ILE A 293 4.93 9.55 8.16
CA ILE A 293 4.21 8.97 7.03
C ILE A 293 4.63 7.51 6.89
N ILE A 294 3.65 6.62 6.71
CA ILE A 294 3.82 5.19 6.59
C ILE A 294 3.12 4.67 5.33
N ASP A 295 3.32 3.38 5.05
CA ASP A 295 2.66 2.65 3.96
C ASP A 295 3.05 3.13 2.55
N PHE A 296 4.25 2.72 2.11
CA PHE A 296 4.83 3.12 0.82
C PHE A 296 4.74 2.05 -0.27
N ALA A 297 3.85 1.06 -0.09
CA ALA A 297 3.68 -0.04 -1.04
C ALA A 297 3.21 0.41 -2.43
N GLN A 298 2.60 1.60 -2.52
CA GLN A 298 2.06 2.16 -3.77
C GLN A 298 2.57 3.59 -3.95
N CYS A 299 3.66 3.72 -4.69
CA CYS A 299 4.31 4.98 -5.00
C CYS A 299 4.79 5.02 -6.45
N LEU A 300 4.79 6.23 -7.03
CA LEU A 300 5.35 6.52 -8.34
C LEU A 300 6.69 7.22 -8.17
N PHE A 301 7.66 6.84 -9.01
CA PHE A 301 9.02 7.38 -8.99
C PHE A 301 9.25 8.27 -10.21
N LYS A 302 9.73 9.49 -9.99
CA LYS A 302 9.94 10.51 -11.02
C LYS A 302 10.72 9.99 -12.23
N ASP A 303 11.89 9.40 -11.98
CA ASP A 303 12.76 8.84 -13.03
C ASP A 303 12.10 7.71 -13.81
N LYS A 304 11.31 6.84 -13.15
CA LYS A 304 10.58 5.76 -13.83
C LYS A 304 9.44 6.30 -14.67
N MET A 305 8.73 7.32 -14.19
CA MET A 305 7.69 8.00 -14.96
C MET A 305 8.27 8.70 -16.18
N ILE A 306 9.34 9.47 -16.00
CA ILE A 306 10.04 10.16 -17.10
C ILE A 306 10.52 9.16 -18.15
N ARG A 307 11.17 8.07 -17.73
CA ARG A 307 11.60 7.01 -18.65
C ARG A 307 10.43 6.45 -19.45
N ARG A 308 9.30 6.15 -18.79
CA ARG A 308 8.10 5.63 -19.45
C ARG A 308 7.50 6.63 -20.44
N TRP A 309 7.49 7.92 -20.11
CA TRP A 309 7.02 8.96 -21.04
C TRP A 309 7.89 9.02 -22.30
N LEU A 310 9.21 8.97 -22.14
CA LEU A 310 10.15 8.94 -23.26
C LEU A 310 9.98 7.68 -24.13
N GLU A 311 9.86 6.50 -23.52
CA GLU A 311 9.64 5.23 -24.24
C GLU A 311 8.32 5.21 -25.03
N ASN A 312 7.32 5.97 -24.57
CA ASN A 312 6.02 6.08 -25.21
C ASN A 312 5.92 7.24 -26.23
N GLY A 313 7.01 7.95 -26.52
CA GLY A 313 7.04 9.02 -27.52
C GLY A 313 6.40 10.34 -27.09
N TYR A 314 6.16 10.56 -25.78
CA TYR A 314 5.56 11.82 -25.29
C TYR A 314 6.41 13.06 -25.58
N ALA A 315 7.70 12.89 -25.87
CA ALA A 315 8.62 13.99 -26.17
C ALA A 315 8.60 14.43 -27.65
N ASP A 316 8.04 13.62 -28.56
CA ASP A 316 8.16 13.86 -30.00
C ASP A 316 7.06 14.80 -30.55
N ASP A 317 5.99 15.04 -29.78
CA ASP A 317 4.82 15.80 -30.23
C ASP A 317 4.79 17.28 -29.75
N ASP A 318 5.64 17.67 -28.78
CA ASP A 318 5.63 19.02 -28.18
C ASP A 318 7.05 19.52 -27.83
N ASP A 319 7.55 20.48 -28.62
CA ASP A 319 8.89 21.09 -28.45
C ASP A 319 9.08 21.77 -27.08
N ASP A 320 7.99 22.13 -26.38
CA ASP A 320 8.01 22.77 -25.07
C ASP A 320 7.92 21.79 -23.89
N TRP A 321 7.83 20.48 -24.14
CA TRP A 321 7.67 19.49 -23.07
C TRP A 321 8.91 19.40 -22.17
N VAL A 322 8.78 19.73 -20.88
CA VAL A 322 9.83 19.61 -19.86
C VAL A 322 9.50 18.46 -18.91
N PRO A 323 10.29 17.35 -18.88
CA PRO A 323 9.98 16.18 -18.06
C PRO A 323 9.81 16.47 -16.56
N GLU A 324 10.61 17.40 -16.03
CA GLU A 324 10.52 17.83 -14.64
C GLU A 324 9.25 18.64 -14.37
N GLY A 325 8.79 19.45 -15.34
CA GLY A 325 7.52 20.18 -15.26
C GLY A 325 6.33 19.21 -15.23
N GLU A 326 6.32 18.22 -16.12
CA GLU A 326 5.28 17.18 -16.16
C GLU A 326 5.24 16.36 -14.86
N TYR A 327 6.40 16.08 -14.25
CA TYR A 327 6.43 15.47 -12.91
C TYR A 327 5.69 16.31 -11.87
N TRP A 328 5.92 17.63 -11.83
CA TRP A 328 5.26 18.51 -10.88
C TRP A 328 3.78 18.72 -11.20
N GLU A 329 3.38 18.65 -12.47
CA GLU A 329 1.96 18.55 -12.85
C GLU A 329 1.31 17.29 -12.29
N ARG A 330 1.99 16.13 -12.37
CA ARG A 330 1.51 14.91 -11.70
C ARG A 330 1.47 15.08 -10.18
N ALA A 331 2.46 15.72 -9.58
CA ALA A 331 2.48 15.99 -8.14
C ALA A 331 1.30 16.88 -7.71
N ARG A 332 0.94 17.88 -8.54
CA ARG A 332 -0.22 18.75 -8.35
C ARG A 332 -1.53 17.96 -8.46
N GLN A 333 -1.65 17.07 -9.43
CA GLN A 333 -2.84 16.22 -9.63
C GLN A 333 -3.04 15.23 -8.47
N HIS A 334 -1.98 14.57 -8.02
CA HIS A 334 -2.03 13.67 -6.85
C HIS A 334 -2.26 14.43 -5.54
N ALA A 335 -1.79 15.68 -5.48
CA ALA A 335 -1.98 16.59 -4.36
C ALA A 335 -1.67 15.95 -2.99
N ASN A 336 -0.59 15.18 -2.84
CA ASN A 336 -0.30 14.46 -1.60
C ASN A 336 -0.39 15.32 -0.31
N PRO A 337 0.14 16.56 -0.27
CA PRO A 337 -0.09 17.46 0.86
C PRO A 337 -1.57 17.80 1.08
N GLY A 338 -2.33 18.00 0.00
CA GLY A 338 -3.78 18.21 0.02
C GLY A 338 -4.57 17.01 0.52
N ALA A 339 -4.17 15.79 0.12
CA ALA A 339 -4.77 14.53 0.56
C ALA A 339 -4.68 14.32 2.08
N ILE A 340 -3.72 14.98 2.75
CA ILE A 340 -3.67 15.07 4.21
C ILE A 340 -4.41 16.32 4.70
N GLY A 341 -3.93 17.51 4.34
CA GLY A 341 -4.35 18.76 4.96
C GLY A 341 -5.79 19.15 4.67
N ALA A 342 -6.26 18.98 3.43
CA ALA A 342 -7.64 19.33 3.06
C ALA A 342 -8.65 18.35 3.66
N VAL A 343 -8.28 17.08 3.77
CA VAL A 343 -9.08 16.04 4.44
C VAL A 343 -9.20 16.35 5.92
N MET A 344 -8.09 16.61 6.61
CA MET A 344 -8.09 16.98 8.03
C MET A 344 -8.87 18.27 8.30
N ARG A 345 -8.72 19.29 7.43
CA ARG A 345 -9.50 20.54 7.53
C ARG A 345 -11.00 20.28 7.46
N THR A 346 -11.43 19.43 6.54
CA THR A 346 -12.85 19.08 6.37
C THR A 346 -13.36 18.29 7.58
N GLN A 347 -12.60 17.29 8.01
CA GLN A 347 -12.94 16.43 9.14
C GLN A 347 -13.07 17.23 10.45
N LEU A 348 -12.09 18.06 10.78
CA LEU A 348 -12.09 18.84 12.03
C LEU A 348 -13.14 19.95 12.03
N LEU A 349 -13.42 20.57 10.87
CA LEU A 349 -14.51 21.51 10.75
C LEU A 349 -15.86 20.84 11.02
N GLN A 350 -16.11 19.68 10.42
CA GLN A 350 -17.37 18.94 10.57
C GLN A 350 -17.55 18.38 11.99
N GLN A 351 -16.50 17.80 12.58
CA GLN A 351 -16.61 17.09 13.86
C GLN A 351 -16.49 18.00 15.08
N LYS A 352 -15.74 19.10 14.98
CA LYS A 352 -15.37 19.94 16.12
C LYS A 352 -15.61 21.43 15.89
N GLY A 353 -16.05 21.85 14.70
CA GLY A 353 -16.19 23.27 14.35
C GLY A 353 -14.85 24.01 14.23
N ILE A 354 -13.73 23.29 14.15
CA ILE A 354 -12.40 23.88 14.12
C ILE A 354 -12.02 24.21 12.68
N LYS A 355 -11.78 25.50 12.41
CA LYS A 355 -11.24 25.96 11.12
C LYS A 355 -9.72 25.87 11.15
N LEU A 356 -9.16 25.02 10.29
CA LEU A 356 -7.71 24.94 10.09
C LEU A 356 -7.27 25.89 8.97
N ASP A 357 -6.20 26.63 9.23
CA ASP A 357 -5.46 27.37 8.22
C ASP A 357 -4.19 26.60 7.86
N VAL A 358 -4.32 25.66 6.92
CA VAL A 358 -3.22 24.81 6.44
C VAL A 358 -2.62 25.46 5.19
N LYS A 359 -1.29 25.60 5.18
CA LYS A 359 -0.52 26.09 4.04
C LYS A 359 -0.16 24.92 3.14
N PHE A 360 -0.39 25.09 1.83
CA PHE A 360 -0.05 24.10 0.82
C PHE A 360 1.05 24.62 -0.09
N PRO A 361 1.84 23.74 -0.72
CA PRO A 361 2.79 24.13 -1.75
C PRO A 361 2.09 24.83 -2.91
N ASP A 362 2.71 25.91 -3.42
CA ASP A 362 2.26 26.55 -4.65
C ASP A 362 2.80 25.79 -5.87
N TYR A 363 2.05 24.79 -6.30
CA TYR A 363 2.46 23.96 -7.44
C TYR A 363 2.57 24.74 -8.74
N TYR A 364 1.76 25.79 -8.94
CA TYR A 364 1.85 26.60 -10.17
C TYR A 364 3.19 27.33 -10.23
N ALA A 365 3.60 27.96 -9.13
CA ALA A 365 4.90 28.61 -9.04
C ALA A 365 6.07 27.61 -9.20
N ILE A 366 5.96 26.42 -8.60
CA ILE A 366 6.99 25.37 -8.74
C ILE A 366 7.12 24.91 -10.19
N ILE A 367 6.00 24.66 -10.87
CA ILE A 367 5.98 24.21 -12.27
C ILE A 367 6.58 25.29 -13.18
N GLU A 368 6.15 26.54 -13.02
CA GLU A 368 6.68 27.67 -13.80
C GLU A 368 8.21 27.83 -13.64
N GLU A 369 8.72 27.73 -12.41
CA GLU A 369 10.15 27.82 -12.13
C GLU A 369 10.94 26.69 -12.81
N VAL A 370 10.43 25.45 -12.70
CA VAL A 370 11.08 24.26 -13.25
C VAL A 370 11.06 24.25 -14.77
N GLU A 371 9.95 24.64 -15.39
CA GLU A 371 9.83 24.74 -16.85
C GLU A 371 10.72 25.84 -17.42
N ARG A 372 10.82 26.98 -16.72
CA ARG A 372 11.76 28.05 -17.10
C ARG A 372 13.20 27.56 -17.05
N ALA A 373 13.61 26.92 -15.96
CA ALA A 373 14.96 26.38 -15.83
C ALA A 373 15.26 25.31 -16.91
N GLY A 374 14.32 24.40 -17.15
CA GLY A 374 14.48 23.34 -18.15
C GLY A 374 14.62 23.86 -19.59
N ARG A 375 13.96 24.98 -19.93
CA ARG A 375 14.10 25.63 -21.24
C ARG A 375 15.44 26.37 -21.39
N GLU A 376 15.91 27.03 -20.32
CA GLU A 376 17.20 27.71 -20.31
C GLU A 376 18.37 26.72 -20.52
N ASP A 377 18.31 25.52 -19.94
CA ASP A 377 19.34 24.49 -20.08
C ASP A 377 19.41 23.87 -21.49
N ARG A 378 18.30 23.84 -22.25
CA ARG A 378 18.29 23.36 -23.65
C ARG A 378 18.89 24.36 -24.65
N GLN A 379 18.93 25.65 -24.28
CA GLN A 379 19.45 26.71 -25.15
C GLN A 379 20.97 26.92 -25.02
N ARG A 380 21.60 26.28 -24.04
CA ARG A 380 23.06 26.27 -23.82
C ARG A 380 23.68 25.02 -24.39
#